data_AF-A0A3B9L9U7-F1
#
_entry.id   AF-A0A3B9L9U7-F1
#
_cell.length_a   1.000
_cell.length_b   1.000
_cell.length_c   1.000
_cell.angle_alpha   90.00
_cell.angle_beta   90.00
_cell.angle_gamma   90.00
#
_symmetry.space_group_name_H-M   'P 1'
#
loop_
_entity.id
_entity.type
_entity.pdbx_description
1 polymer ?
#
loop_
_entity_poly.entity_id
_entity_poly.type
_entity_poly.pdbx_seq_one_letter_code
_entity_poly.pdbx_strand_id
1 'polypeptide(L)'
;MSHRTVFIISDGTGITAGALSKLLEHFPRTSSTQVRLPFTDSLEKIESAIQNIEKVAQEDGVRPIVIMSLGAMNLRNKLKEANAYFIDLFKNFIDPLGEELGQEPLTGAGIAHSVMGYSYHERMEAINFTLNHDDGMTNSGLEEANVILIGVSRCGKTPTSIYLAMQFGIKAANYPLIPEDFERGTLPQALQKHIDKIFGLTIKPE
;
A
#
# COMPACT_ATOMS: atom_id res chain seq x y z
N MET A 1 20.18 -13.62 -20.26
CA MET A 1 19.48 -13.36 -18.98
C MET A 1 18.58 -14.56 -18.71
N SER A 2 18.53 -15.06 -17.47
CA SER A 2 17.64 -16.19 -17.15
C SER A 2 16.22 -15.67 -16.93
N HIS A 3 15.22 -16.26 -17.59
CA HIS A 3 13.81 -15.92 -17.36
C HIS A 3 13.19 -16.81 -16.28
N ARG A 4 12.35 -16.24 -15.41
CA ARG A 4 11.62 -16.97 -14.35
C ARG A 4 10.22 -16.40 -14.16
N THR A 5 9.19 -17.23 -14.33
CA THR A 5 7.85 -16.84 -13.90
C THR A 5 7.67 -16.97 -12.39
N VAL A 6 7.02 -15.98 -11.78
CA VAL A 6 6.80 -15.86 -10.35
C VAL A 6 5.31 -15.69 -10.07
N PHE A 7 4.71 -16.68 -9.43
CA PHE A 7 3.32 -16.64 -9.00
C PHE A 7 3.21 -16.02 -7.60
N ILE A 8 2.28 -15.09 -7.44
CA ILE A 8 1.98 -14.42 -6.16
C ILE A 8 0.56 -14.85 -5.78
N ILE A 9 0.44 -15.78 -4.84
CA ILE A 9 -0.83 -16.45 -4.52
C ILE A 9 -1.26 -16.10 -3.10
N SER A 10 -2.48 -15.60 -2.93
CA SER A 10 -2.99 -15.22 -1.61
C SER A 10 -4.48 -15.48 -1.51
N ASP A 11 -4.93 -15.87 -0.31
CA ASP A 11 -6.36 -15.96 0.04
C ASP A 11 -6.97 -14.57 0.27
N GLY A 12 -6.16 -13.55 0.55
CA GLY A 12 -6.54 -12.14 0.54
C GLY A 12 -6.11 -11.40 -0.74
N THR A 13 -5.78 -10.13 -0.61
CA THR A 13 -5.43 -9.27 -1.75
C THR A 13 -4.08 -9.63 -2.39
N GLY A 14 -3.18 -10.33 -1.68
CA GLY A 14 -1.82 -10.60 -2.14
C GLY A 14 -0.87 -9.40 -2.11
N ILE A 15 -1.22 -8.31 -1.40
CA ILE A 15 -0.32 -7.14 -1.26
C ILE A 15 0.96 -7.53 -0.52
N THR A 16 0.86 -8.28 0.59
CA THR A 16 2.02 -8.68 1.39
C THR A 16 2.95 -9.60 0.61
N ALA A 17 2.42 -10.65 -0.03
CA ALA A 17 3.19 -11.54 -0.90
C ALA A 17 3.79 -10.77 -2.10
N GLY A 18 3.05 -9.80 -2.65
CA GLY A 18 3.52 -8.93 -3.73
C GLY A 18 4.64 -7.97 -3.31
N ALA A 19 4.65 -7.48 -2.08
CA ALA A 19 5.76 -6.67 -1.57
C ALA A 19 7.06 -7.50 -1.51
N LEU A 20 6.96 -8.78 -1.13
CA LEU A 20 8.11 -9.68 -1.05
C LEU A 20 8.68 -10.04 -2.43
N SER A 21 7.88 -9.98 -3.51
CA SER A 21 8.39 -10.23 -4.87
C SER A 21 9.43 -9.19 -5.31
N LYS A 22 9.45 -7.99 -4.71
CA LYS A 22 10.48 -6.97 -4.96
C LYS A 22 11.89 -7.44 -4.61
N LEU A 23 12.04 -8.46 -3.75
CA LEU A 23 13.35 -9.04 -3.46
C LEU A 23 14.05 -9.63 -4.70
N LEU A 24 13.30 -9.89 -5.77
CA LEU A 24 13.86 -10.31 -7.06
C LEU A 24 14.75 -9.23 -7.70
N GLU A 25 14.59 -7.95 -7.34
CA GLU A 25 15.43 -6.84 -7.82
C GLU A 25 16.89 -6.99 -7.39
N HIS A 26 17.18 -7.78 -6.33
CA HIS A 26 18.54 -8.13 -5.94
C HIS A 26 19.24 -9.09 -6.92
N PHE A 27 18.54 -9.61 -7.93
CA PHE A 27 19.06 -10.55 -8.92
C PHE A 27 19.02 -9.93 -10.34
N PRO A 28 19.85 -8.92 -10.64
CA PRO A 28 19.75 -8.12 -11.88
C PRO A 28 20.01 -8.91 -13.18
N ARG A 29 20.52 -10.14 -13.08
CA ARG A 29 20.74 -11.04 -14.24
C ARG A 29 19.53 -11.94 -14.56
N THR A 30 18.47 -11.85 -13.77
CA THR A 30 17.25 -12.63 -13.90
C THR A 30 16.08 -11.71 -14.24
N SER A 31 15.41 -11.98 -15.36
CA SER A 31 14.14 -11.33 -15.67
C SER A 31 12.99 -12.16 -15.12
N SER A 32 11.97 -11.50 -14.57
CA SER A 32 10.82 -12.19 -13.99
C SER A 32 9.49 -11.68 -14.54
N THR A 33 8.63 -12.59 -14.98
CA THR A 33 7.20 -12.32 -15.20
C THR A 33 6.46 -12.60 -13.91
N GLN A 34 5.71 -11.62 -13.39
CA GLN A 34 4.93 -11.80 -12.17
C GLN A 34 3.46 -12.03 -12.50
N VAL A 35 2.90 -13.14 -12.00
CA VAL A 35 1.48 -13.50 -12.13
C VAL A 35 0.84 -13.44 -10.76
N ARG A 36 -0.16 -12.57 -10.57
CA ARG A 36 -0.83 -12.39 -9.28
C ARG A 36 -2.19 -13.08 -9.27
N LEU A 37 -2.40 -13.96 -8.29
CA LEU A 37 -3.64 -14.70 -8.05
C LEU A 37 -4.19 -14.33 -6.65
N PRO A 38 -4.87 -13.17 -6.53
CA PRO A 38 -5.51 -12.77 -5.28
C PRO A 38 -6.78 -13.59 -5.03
N PHE A 39 -7.27 -13.59 -3.80
CA PHE A 39 -8.50 -14.26 -3.37
C PHE A 39 -8.55 -15.74 -3.78
N THR A 40 -7.41 -16.43 -3.72
CA THR A 40 -7.25 -17.88 -3.95
C THR A 40 -7.55 -18.63 -2.65
N ASP A 41 -8.83 -18.63 -2.27
CA ASP A 41 -9.35 -19.05 -0.97
C ASP A 41 -10.21 -20.34 -1.02
N SER A 42 -10.27 -21.01 -2.17
CA SER A 42 -10.97 -22.28 -2.36
C SER A 42 -10.07 -23.34 -3.00
N LEU A 43 -10.41 -24.62 -2.79
CA LEU A 43 -9.69 -25.74 -3.40
C LEU A 43 -9.72 -25.67 -4.93
N GLU A 44 -10.86 -25.31 -5.52
CA GLU A 44 -11.02 -25.15 -6.96
C GLU A 44 -10.06 -24.10 -7.54
N LYS A 45 -9.91 -22.96 -6.84
CA LYS A 45 -8.96 -21.91 -7.24
C LYS A 45 -7.51 -22.37 -7.09
N ILE A 46 -7.20 -23.13 -6.04
CA ILE A 46 -5.87 -23.73 -5.86
C ILE A 46 -5.57 -24.72 -6.98
N GLU A 47 -6.51 -25.58 -7.36
CA GLU A 47 -6.35 -26.52 -8.47
C GLU A 47 -6.11 -25.79 -9.80
N SER A 48 -6.85 -24.72 -10.06
CA SER A 48 -6.60 -23.86 -11.23
C SER A 48 -5.20 -23.22 -11.18
N ALA A 49 -4.75 -22.77 -10.00
CA ALA A 49 -3.41 -22.23 -9.82
C ALA A 49 -2.32 -23.29 -10.08
N ILE A 50 -2.50 -24.52 -9.62
CA ILE A 50 -1.60 -25.65 -9.88
C ILE A 50 -1.48 -25.91 -11.39
N GLN A 51 -2.61 -26.00 -12.10
CA GLN A 51 -2.61 -26.19 -13.56
C GLN A 51 -1.85 -25.08 -14.29
N ASN A 52 -2.03 -23.83 -13.87
CA ASN A 52 -1.30 -22.68 -14.44
C ASN A 52 0.21 -22.76 -14.16
N ILE A 53 0.60 -23.13 -12.94
CA ILE A 53 2.01 -23.31 -12.56
C ILE A 53 2.66 -24.40 -13.41
N GLU A 54 2.00 -25.54 -13.58
CA GLU A 54 2.51 -26.67 -14.35
C GLU A 54 2.65 -26.32 -15.84
N LYS A 55 1.65 -25.66 -16.40
CA LYS A 55 1.70 -25.18 -17.79
C LYS A 55 2.90 -24.27 -18.02
N VAL A 56 3.08 -23.27 -17.15
CA VAL A 56 4.21 -22.34 -17.24
C VAL A 56 5.55 -23.06 -17.03
N ALA A 57 5.61 -24.03 -16.11
CA ALA A 57 6.83 -24.82 -15.91
C ALA A 57 7.24 -25.57 -17.19
N GLN A 58 6.27 -26.07 -17.96
CA GLN A 58 6.51 -26.73 -19.25
C GLN A 58 6.91 -25.74 -20.33
N GLU A 59 6.22 -24.60 -20.44
CA GLU A 59 6.48 -23.56 -21.45
C GLU A 59 7.85 -22.89 -21.25
N ASP A 60 8.20 -22.53 -20.01
CA ASP A 60 9.47 -21.89 -19.66
C ASP A 60 10.63 -22.90 -19.61
N GLY A 61 10.35 -24.20 -19.55
CA GLY A 61 11.35 -25.26 -19.38
C GLY A 61 12.10 -25.22 -18.04
N VAL A 62 11.61 -24.44 -17.08
CA VAL A 62 12.27 -24.15 -15.80
C VAL A 62 11.20 -24.03 -14.72
N ARG A 63 11.46 -24.59 -13.52
CA ARG A 63 10.49 -24.52 -12.40
C ARG A 63 10.12 -23.07 -12.06
N PRO A 64 8.84 -22.71 -11.93
CA PRO A 64 8.42 -21.39 -11.45
C PRO A 64 8.73 -21.17 -9.98
N ILE A 65 8.65 -19.91 -9.55
CA ILE A 65 8.66 -19.53 -8.13
C ILE A 65 7.23 -19.21 -7.72
N VAL A 66 6.80 -19.65 -6.53
CA VAL A 66 5.52 -19.32 -5.93
C VAL A 66 5.78 -18.60 -4.61
N ILE A 67 5.41 -17.33 -4.52
CA ILE A 67 5.37 -16.56 -3.28
C ILE A 67 3.92 -16.60 -2.79
N MET A 68 3.67 -17.17 -1.62
CA MET A 68 2.32 -17.40 -1.16
C MET A 68 2.04 -16.95 0.26
N SER A 69 0.82 -16.47 0.47
CA SER A 69 0.25 -16.09 1.75
C SER A 69 -1.15 -16.69 1.84
N LEU A 70 -1.22 -17.97 2.21
CA LEU A 70 -2.44 -18.73 2.41
C LEU A 70 -2.53 -19.13 3.89
N GLY A 71 -3.57 -18.69 4.59
CA GLY A 71 -3.75 -19.01 6.00
C GLY A 71 -4.17 -20.46 6.22
N ALA A 72 -5.08 -20.96 5.37
CA ALA A 72 -5.64 -22.29 5.52
C ALA A 72 -4.60 -23.37 5.17
N MET A 73 -4.24 -24.22 6.15
CA MET A 73 -3.21 -25.24 6.00
C MET A 73 -3.52 -26.26 4.90
N ASN A 74 -4.79 -26.63 4.72
CA ASN A 74 -5.22 -27.52 3.64
C ASN A 74 -4.94 -26.92 2.25
N LEU A 75 -5.18 -25.63 2.05
CA LEU A 75 -4.89 -24.93 0.79
C LEU A 75 -3.38 -24.83 0.55
N ARG A 76 -2.60 -24.51 1.61
CA ARG A 76 -1.12 -24.52 1.54
C ARG A 76 -0.58 -25.87 1.09
N ASN A 77 -1.06 -26.95 1.72
CA ASN A 77 -0.59 -28.30 1.43
C ASN A 77 -0.96 -28.72 0.01
N LYS A 78 -2.21 -28.45 -0.40
CA LYS A 78 -2.66 -28.74 -1.76
C LYS A 78 -1.83 -28.00 -2.81
N LEU A 79 -1.59 -26.71 -2.64
CA LEU A 79 -0.80 -25.91 -3.59
C LEU A 79 0.65 -26.40 -3.70
N LYS A 80 1.24 -26.89 -2.59
CA LYS A 80 2.60 -27.45 -2.56
C LYS A 80 2.77 -28.76 -3.34
N GLU A 81 1.69 -29.36 -3.84
CA GLU A 81 1.77 -30.51 -4.76
C GLU A 81 2.32 -30.11 -6.13
N ALA A 82 2.22 -28.83 -6.53
CA ALA A 82 2.76 -28.35 -7.80
C ALA A 82 4.29 -28.33 -7.84
N ASN A 83 4.86 -28.55 -9.03
CA ASN A 83 6.31 -28.44 -9.26
C ASN A 83 6.79 -26.97 -9.33
N ALA A 84 6.95 -26.35 -8.15
CA ALA A 84 7.46 -24.99 -8.02
C ALA A 84 8.41 -24.83 -6.82
N TYR A 85 9.16 -23.73 -6.82
CA TYR A 85 9.88 -23.30 -5.62
C TYR A 85 8.99 -22.39 -4.76
N PHE A 86 8.68 -22.82 -3.54
CA PHE A 86 7.75 -22.11 -2.66
C PHE A 86 8.45 -21.20 -1.66
N ILE A 87 8.00 -19.95 -1.60
CA ILE A 87 8.24 -19.00 -0.53
C ILE A 87 6.90 -18.84 0.21
N ASP A 88 6.75 -19.58 1.30
CA ASP A 88 5.53 -19.64 2.11
C ASP A 88 5.63 -18.65 3.27
N LEU A 89 4.91 -17.53 3.19
CA LEU A 89 4.98 -16.49 4.21
C LEU A 89 4.48 -16.98 5.57
N PHE A 90 3.49 -17.87 5.59
CA PHE A 90 2.99 -18.39 6.85
C PHE A 90 4.02 -19.29 7.51
N LYS A 91 4.49 -20.31 6.79
CA LYS A 91 5.48 -21.24 7.32
C LYS A 91 6.78 -20.54 7.75
N ASN A 92 7.22 -19.52 7.00
CA ASN A 92 8.52 -18.90 7.24
C ASN A 92 8.48 -17.76 8.27
N PHE A 93 7.32 -17.11 8.49
CA PHE A 93 7.24 -15.92 9.32
C PHE A 93 6.08 -15.96 10.32
N ILE A 94 4.86 -16.27 9.87
CA ILE A 94 3.66 -16.15 10.72
C ILE A 94 3.58 -17.29 11.74
N ASP A 95 3.80 -18.54 11.32
CA ASP A 95 3.73 -19.70 12.20
C ASP A 95 4.82 -19.60 13.32
N PRO A 96 6.10 -19.26 13.04
CA PRO A 96 7.10 -19.00 14.08
C PRO A 96 6.76 -17.84 15.03
N LEU A 97 6.13 -16.77 14.51
CA LEU A 97 5.66 -15.68 15.37
C LEU A 97 4.53 -16.13 16.29
N GLY A 98 3.64 -17.02 15.83
CA GLY A 98 2.60 -17.60 16.67
C GLY A 98 3.19 -18.41 17.83
N GLU A 99 4.24 -19.20 17.56
CA GLU A 99 4.97 -19.94 18.60
C GLU A 99 5.60 -19.00 19.63
N GLU A 100 6.32 -17.97 19.18
CA GLU A 100 6.97 -16.98 20.07
C GLU A 100 5.94 -16.20 20.91
N LEU A 101 4.80 -15.85 20.31
CA LEU A 101 3.74 -15.10 20.99
C LEU A 101 2.79 -15.99 21.80
N GLY A 102 2.97 -17.32 21.77
CA GLY A 102 2.12 -18.28 22.48
C GLY A 102 0.66 -18.27 22.03
N GLN A 103 0.39 -17.90 20.77
CA GLN A 103 -0.98 -17.81 20.22
C GLN A 103 -1.03 -18.30 18.78
N GLU A 104 -2.13 -18.94 18.41
CA GLU A 104 -2.35 -19.34 17.01
C GLU A 104 -2.57 -18.11 16.14
N PRO A 105 -1.91 -18.01 14.98
CA PRO A 105 -2.16 -16.94 14.03
C PRO A 105 -3.60 -16.99 13.54
N LEU A 106 -4.26 -15.83 13.53
CA LEU A 106 -5.53 -15.68 12.86
C LEU A 106 -5.35 -15.95 11.36
N THR A 107 -6.09 -16.93 10.82
CA THR A 107 -6.08 -17.30 9.40
C THR A 107 -7.34 -16.81 8.68
N GLY A 108 -7.19 -16.10 7.56
CA GLY A 108 -8.32 -15.72 6.69
C GLY A 108 -8.12 -14.41 5.93
N ALA A 109 -8.81 -14.31 4.78
CA ALA A 109 -8.71 -13.22 3.79
C ALA A 109 -8.95 -11.79 4.34
N GLY A 110 -9.50 -11.66 5.56
CA GLY A 110 -9.86 -10.40 6.19
C GLY A 110 -8.95 -9.91 7.31
N ILE A 111 -8.02 -10.73 7.85
CA ILE A 111 -7.26 -10.35 9.07
C ILE A 111 -6.18 -9.31 8.80
N ALA A 112 -5.48 -9.41 7.66
CA ALA A 112 -4.57 -8.34 7.22
C ALA A 112 -5.31 -7.02 6.96
N HIS A 113 -6.63 -7.08 6.70
CA HIS A 113 -7.45 -5.90 6.43
C HIS A 113 -8.14 -5.36 7.70
N SER A 114 -8.46 -6.22 8.68
CA SER A 114 -9.19 -5.85 9.91
C SER A 114 -8.29 -5.28 11.00
N VAL A 115 -7.04 -5.74 11.11
CA VAL A 115 -6.04 -5.13 12.04
C VAL A 115 -5.59 -3.75 11.55
N MET A 116 -5.71 -3.49 10.23
CA MET A 116 -5.60 -2.15 9.65
C MET A 116 -6.88 -1.31 9.79
N GLY A 117 -7.99 -1.84 10.33
CA GLY A 117 -9.31 -1.22 10.29
C GLY A 117 -9.39 0.18 10.91
N TYR A 118 -8.68 0.41 12.02
CA TYR A 118 -8.52 1.77 12.57
C TYR A 118 -7.75 2.67 11.60
N SER A 119 -6.59 2.21 11.10
CA SER A 119 -5.79 3.00 10.15
C SER A 119 -6.44 3.21 8.78
N TYR A 120 -7.36 2.34 8.36
CA TYR A 120 -8.07 2.45 7.09
C TYR A 120 -9.21 3.46 7.19
N HIS A 121 -10.00 3.41 8.27
CA HIS A 121 -11.06 4.38 8.50
C HIS A 121 -10.49 5.79 8.67
N GLU A 122 -9.47 5.95 9.54
CA GLU A 122 -8.78 7.23 9.72
C GLU A 122 -8.15 7.75 8.42
N ARG A 123 -7.60 6.86 7.59
CA ARG A 123 -7.06 7.22 6.28
C ARG A 123 -8.14 7.62 5.28
N MET A 124 -9.29 6.94 5.28
CA MET A 124 -10.43 7.33 4.45
C MET A 124 -11.01 8.67 4.89
N GLU A 125 -11.10 8.92 6.20
CA GLU A 125 -11.43 10.24 6.72
C GLU A 125 -10.40 11.29 6.28
N ALA A 126 -9.11 10.99 6.36
CA ALA A 126 -8.06 11.91 5.95
C ALA A 126 -8.10 12.23 4.45
N ILE A 127 -8.36 11.24 3.61
CA ILE A 127 -8.55 11.42 2.16
C ILE A 127 -9.79 12.28 1.90
N ASN A 128 -10.94 11.95 2.49
CA ASN A 128 -12.18 12.71 2.31
C ASN A 128 -12.03 14.15 2.80
N PHE A 129 -11.43 14.35 3.97
CA PHE A 129 -11.09 15.66 4.49
C PHE A 129 -10.23 16.44 3.49
N THR A 130 -9.15 15.83 3.00
CA THR A 130 -8.19 16.50 2.12
C THR A 130 -8.79 16.86 0.78
N LEU A 131 -9.59 15.98 0.19
CA LEU A 131 -10.32 16.26 -1.06
C LEU A 131 -11.33 17.39 -0.91
N ASN A 132 -12.00 17.49 0.24
CA ASN A 132 -12.95 18.57 0.53
C ASN A 132 -12.28 19.92 0.86
N HIS A 133 -10.95 19.94 1.08
CA HIS A 133 -10.18 21.13 1.45
C HIS A 133 -9.00 21.40 0.50
N ASP A 134 -9.03 20.84 -0.72
CA ASP A 134 -7.99 21.05 -1.74
C ASP A 134 -8.10 22.44 -2.39
N ASP A 135 -9.33 22.90 -2.57
CA ASP A 135 -9.69 24.11 -3.31
C ASP A 135 -9.40 25.39 -2.52
N GLY A 136 -9.18 25.28 -1.20
CA GLY A 136 -8.92 26.40 -0.28
C GLY A 136 -10.06 27.42 -0.17
N MET A 137 -11.25 27.08 -0.68
CA MET A 137 -12.37 28.01 -0.83
C MET A 137 -13.13 28.28 0.47
N THR A 138 -12.91 27.48 1.52
CA THR A 138 -13.51 27.69 2.83
C THR A 138 -12.45 27.64 3.93
N ASN A 139 -12.47 28.64 4.82
CA ASN A 139 -11.68 28.61 6.06
C ASN A 139 -12.17 27.53 7.04
N SER A 140 -13.29 26.85 6.74
CA SER A 140 -13.75 25.68 7.48
C SER A 140 -12.71 24.58 7.36
N GLY A 141 -12.45 23.86 8.45
CA GLY A 141 -11.54 22.71 8.47
C GLY A 141 -10.09 23.02 8.83
N LEU A 142 -9.64 24.28 8.86
CA LEU A 142 -8.28 24.60 9.33
C LEU A 142 -8.02 24.13 10.78
N GLU A 143 -9.04 24.17 11.64
CA GLU A 143 -8.97 23.64 13.01
C GLU A 143 -8.74 22.12 13.03
N GLU A 144 -9.43 21.37 12.16
CA GLU A 144 -9.39 19.91 12.09
C GLU A 144 -8.18 19.38 11.30
N ALA A 145 -7.55 20.22 10.48
CA ALA A 145 -6.36 19.85 9.72
C ALA A 145 -5.20 19.50 10.65
N ASN A 146 -4.46 18.44 10.31
CA ASN A 146 -3.18 18.12 10.93
C ASN A 146 -2.03 18.89 10.29
N VAL A 147 -2.16 19.20 9.00
CA VAL A 147 -1.17 19.94 8.20
C VAL A 147 -1.91 20.95 7.32
N ILE A 148 -1.43 22.19 7.29
CA ILE A 148 -1.92 23.24 6.41
C ILE A 148 -0.80 23.62 5.44
N LEU A 149 -0.98 23.30 4.15
CA LEU A 149 -0.05 23.69 3.10
C LEU A 149 -0.40 25.08 2.59
N ILE A 150 0.52 26.03 2.75
CA ILE A 150 0.37 27.40 2.22
C ILE A 150 1.29 27.61 1.02
N GLY A 151 0.88 28.47 0.08
CA GLY A 151 1.75 28.86 -1.02
C GLY A 151 0.98 29.37 -2.23
N VAL A 152 1.70 29.96 -3.19
CA VAL A 152 1.14 30.45 -4.45
C VAL A 152 0.52 29.32 -5.28
N SER A 153 -0.31 29.67 -6.27
CA SER A 153 -0.83 28.68 -7.21
C SER A 153 0.31 27.87 -7.85
N ARG A 154 0.06 26.57 -8.09
CA ARG A 154 1.00 25.64 -8.76
C ARG A 154 2.32 25.31 -8.04
N CYS A 155 2.44 25.58 -6.73
CA CYS A 155 3.60 25.10 -5.94
C CYS A 155 3.51 23.63 -5.48
N GLY A 156 2.56 22.84 -6.01
CA GLY A 156 2.44 21.42 -5.68
C GLY A 156 1.65 21.10 -4.40
N LYS A 157 0.81 22.03 -3.90
CA LYS A 157 -0.06 21.80 -2.72
C LYS A 157 -0.94 20.55 -2.86
N THR A 158 -1.79 20.50 -3.88
CA THR A 158 -2.72 19.38 -4.17
C THR A 158 -2.07 18.00 -4.22
N PRO A 159 -1.03 17.75 -5.03
CA PRO A 159 -0.40 16.43 -5.05
C PRO A 159 0.26 16.08 -3.71
N THR A 160 0.79 17.08 -2.99
CA THR A 160 1.40 16.86 -1.67
C THR A 160 0.35 16.52 -0.62
N SER A 161 -0.75 17.26 -0.54
CA SER A 161 -1.83 17.02 0.43
C SER A 161 -2.47 15.65 0.22
N ILE A 162 -2.79 15.31 -1.04
CA ILE A 162 -3.35 13.99 -1.38
C ILE A 162 -2.37 12.86 -1.02
N TYR A 163 -1.08 13.03 -1.30
CA TYR A 163 -0.07 12.05 -0.93
C TYR A 163 0.01 11.83 0.58
N LEU A 164 0.00 12.92 1.36
CA LEU A 164 0.00 12.86 2.82
C LEU A 164 -1.21 12.10 3.37
N ALA A 165 -2.40 12.37 2.81
CA ALA A 165 -3.62 11.68 3.18
C ALA A 165 -3.56 10.18 2.83
N MET A 166 -3.11 9.83 1.62
CA MET A 166 -3.11 8.44 1.14
C MET A 166 -2.06 7.55 1.83
N GLN A 167 -0.85 8.06 2.03
CA GLN A 167 0.26 7.27 2.56
C GLN A 167 0.29 7.25 4.08
N PHE A 168 -0.08 8.37 4.71
CA PHE A 168 0.10 8.57 6.15
C PHE A 168 -1.20 8.82 6.91
N GLY A 169 -2.35 8.91 6.22
CA GLY A 169 -3.63 9.19 6.88
C GLY A 169 -3.70 10.58 7.52
N ILE A 170 -2.94 11.55 6.99
CA ILE A 170 -2.86 12.91 7.52
C ILE A 170 -3.98 13.77 6.91
N LYS A 171 -4.77 14.44 7.75
CA LYS A 171 -5.75 15.46 7.31
C LYS A 171 -5.01 16.71 6.85
N ALA A 172 -4.76 16.84 5.55
CA ALA A 172 -4.05 17.96 4.95
C ALA A 172 -5.03 18.96 4.32
N ALA A 173 -4.91 20.25 4.66
CA ALA A 173 -5.69 21.33 4.06
C ALA A 173 -4.79 22.23 3.21
N ASN A 174 -5.32 22.71 2.08
CA ASN A 174 -4.60 23.64 1.20
C ASN A 174 -5.14 25.05 1.38
N TYR A 175 -4.24 25.99 1.71
CA TYR A 175 -4.58 27.40 1.82
C TYR A 175 -3.79 28.20 0.78
N PRO A 176 -4.42 28.64 -0.32
CA PRO A 176 -3.73 29.41 -1.35
C PRO A 176 -3.37 30.79 -0.81
N LEU A 177 -2.14 31.24 -1.08
CA LEU A 177 -1.74 32.63 -0.87
C LEU A 177 -1.96 33.40 -2.17
N ILE A 178 -2.66 34.53 -2.08
CA ILE A 178 -2.86 35.48 -3.19
C ILE A 178 -1.87 36.64 -3.09
N PRO A 179 -1.57 37.37 -4.19
CA PRO A 179 -0.63 38.49 -4.18
C PRO A 179 -0.87 39.50 -3.04
N GLU A 180 -2.14 39.80 -2.76
CA GLU A 180 -2.57 40.74 -1.71
C GLU A 180 -2.18 40.29 -0.31
N ASP A 181 -2.02 38.98 -0.07
CA ASP A 181 -1.55 38.46 1.21
C ASP A 181 -0.07 38.77 1.44
N PHE A 182 0.74 38.85 0.37
CA PHE A 182 2.16 39.18 0.46
C PHE A 182 2.37 40.68 0.70
N GLU A 183 1.49 41.54 0.18
CA GLU A 183 1.53 43.00 0.43
C GLU A 183 1.29 43.34 1.91
N ARG A 184 0.50 42.51 2.63
CA ARG A 184 0.21 42.70 4.05
C ARG A 184 1.42 42.45 4.97
N GLY A 185 2.40 41.68 4.52
CA GLY A 185 3.58 41.31 5.32
C GLY A 185 3.28 40.43 6.54
N THR A 186 2.05 39.92 6.68
CA THR A 186 1.61 39.07 7.79
C THR A 186 0.74 37.93 7.27
N LEU A 187 0.72 36.79 7.97
CA LEU A 187 -0.18 35.69 7.62
C LEU A 187 -1.65 36.12 7.67
N PRO A 188 -2.49 35.64 6.74
CA PRO A 188 -3.94 35.79 6.79
C PRO A 188 -4.50 35.47 8.17
N GLN A 189 -5.50 36.23 8.62
CA GLN A 189 -6.07 36.11 9.97
C GLN A 189 -6.56 34.68 10.29
N ALA A 190 -7.09 33.98 9.29
CA ALA A 190 -7.54 32.59 9.42
C ALA A 190 -6.40 31.61 9.80
N LEU A 191 -5.16 31.92 9.45
CA LEU A 191 -3.98 31.08 9.69
C LEU A 191 -3.29 31.37 11.03
N GLN A 192 -3.53 32.53 11.63
CA GLN A 192 -2.80 32.97 12.84
C GLN A 192 -2.99 32.03 14.04
N LYS A 193 -4.11 31.30 14.09
CA LYS A 193 -4.41 30.34 15.16
C LYS A 193 -3.76 28.96 14.97
N HIS A 194 -3.10 28.73 13.84
CA HIS A 194 -2.66 27.39 13.41
C HIS A 194 -1.17 27.34 13.03
N ILE A 195 -0.36 28.25 13.57
CA ILE A 195 1.05 28.43 13.20
C ILE A 195 1.87 27.14 13.34
N ASP A 196 1.54 26.32 14.34
CA ASP A 196 2.20 25.04 14.65
C ASP A 196 2.04 23.96 13.56
N LYS A 197 1.06 24.12 12.67
CA LYS A 197 0.74 23.15 11.61
C LYS A 197 0.81 23.72 10.20
N ILE A 198 1.40 24.90 10.02
CA ILE A 198 1.57 25.54 8.71
C ILE A 198 2.90 25.15 8.07
N PHE A 199 2.84 24.74 6.81
CA PHE A 199 4.01 24.41 5.99
C PHE A 199 3.96 25.17 4.67
N GLY A 200 4.97 26.00 4.43
CA GLY A 200 5.08 26.80 3.22
C GLY A 200 5.69 26.02 2.05
N LEU A 201 4.97 25.98 0.93
CA LEU A 201 5.46 25.49 -0.35
C LEU A 201 5.80 26.68 -1.25
N THR A 202 7.06 26.74 -1.66
CA THR A 202 7.57 27.75 -2.59
C THR A 202 8.24 27.08 -3.79
N ILE A 203 8.30 27.81 -4.89
CA ILE A 203 9.03 27.42 -6.09
C ILE A 203 10.33 28.23 -6.14
N LYS A 204 11.41 27.61 -6.60
CA LYS A 204 12.61 28.38 -6.97
C LYS A 204 12.32 29.04 -8.32
N PRO A 205 12.30 30.38 -8.42
CA PRO A 205 12.36 31.02 -9.72
C PRO A 205 13.74 30.70 -10.32
N GLU A 206 13.77 30.24 -11.57
CA GLU A 206 15.00 30.19 -12.36
C GLU A 206 15.47 31.61 -12.71
#